data_AF-A0A836VYR4-F1
#
_entry.id   AF-A0A836VYR4-F1
#
_cell.length_a   1.000
_cell.length_b   1.000
_cell.length_c   1.000
_cell.angle_alpha   90.00
_cell.angle_beta   90.00
_cell.angle_gamma   90.00
#
_symmetry.space_group_name_H-M   'P 1'
#
loop_
_entity.id
_entity.type
_entity.pdbx_description
1 polymer ?
#
loop_
_entity_poly.entity_id
_entity_poly.type
_entity_poly.pdbx_seq_one_letter_code
_entity_poly.pdbx_strand_id
1 'polypeptide(L)'
;MGFGFFSILIKIHNPKFSDIDITVYGLQNSLKVKEIMETIIIEEKDFRKLNQKELEEHAKNITKIHELSFQEAIKLLSERWNIGKYKETFFSIHPVKLEEEVKEKHEDKKFKPKGFITIKCRVVDSTEAIFYPCKYLIDQVEILEGPKVDNIKEVVSYEGIFCDIANENEEIIVKGKLEEVYDKRKNETYHRVQIGSFEAKGRNYIKPVRWLKS
;
A
#
# COMPACT_ATOMS: atom_id res chain seq x y z
N MET A 1 8.34 22.18 -1.20
CA MET A 1 7.73 21.03 -1.89
C MET A 1 8.80 20.47 -2.81
N GLY A 2 9.29 19.25 -2.56
CA GLY A 2 10.27 18.59 -3.43
C GLY A 2 9.55 17.59 -4.31
N PHE A 3 9.82 17.61 -5.62
CA PHE A 3 9.35 16.61 -6.57
C PHE A 3 10.54 15.95 -7.25
N GLY A 4 10.50 14.63 -7.39
CA GLY A 4 11.49 13.85 -8.14
C GLY A 4 10.83 13.10 -9.29
N PHE A 5 11.48 13.08 -10.46
CA PHE A 5 11.07 12.29 -11.62
C PHE A 5 12.10 11.21 -11.90
N PHE A 6 11.74 9.94 -11.72
CA PHE A 6 12.70 8.83 -11.63
C PHE A 6 13.56 8.67 -12.90
N SER A 7 12.93 8.45 -14.07
CA SER A 7 13.65 8.22 -15.34
C SER A 7 14.42 9.45 -15.85
N ILE A 8 13.97 10.66 -15.49
CA ILE A 8 14.65 11.92 -15.83
C ILE A 8 15.92 12.08 -14.99
N LEU A 9 15.87 11.75 -13.69
CA LEU A 9 17.01 11.88 -12.77
C LEU A 9 18.21 11.04 -13.23
N ILE A 10 17.96 9.83 -13.75
CA ILE A 10 18.99 8.90 -14.25
C ILE A 10 19.15 8.94 -15.79
N LYS A 11 18.54 9.93 -16.47
CA LYS A 11 18.63 10.17 -17.93
C LYS A 11 18.27 8.98 -18.83
N ILE A 12 17.31 8.15 -18.42
CA ILE A 12 16.78 7.04 -19.25
C ILE A 12 15.38 7.33 -19.80
N HIS A 13 14.87 8.54 -19.61
CA HIS A 13 13.54 8.92 -20.08
C HIS A 13 13.45 8.84 -21.62
N ASN A 14 12.28 8.44 -22.12
CA ASN A 14 11.91 8.50 -23.51
C ASN A 14 10.50 9.09 -23.64
N PRO A 15 10.32 10.29 -24.21
CA PRO A 15 9.01 10.93 -24.34
C PRO A 15 7.95 10.12 -25.10
N LYS A 16 8.36 9.11 -25.89
CA LYS A 16 7.43 8.27 -26.65
C LYS A 16 6.71 7.23 -25.79
N PHE A 17 7.29 6.81 -24.67
CA PHE A 17 6.76 5.69 -23.88
C PHE A 17 6.99 5.81 -22.36
N SER A 18 7.73 6.81 -21.89
CA SER A 18 7.93 7.01 -20.46
C SER A 18 6.69 7.60 -19.81
N ASP A 19 6.35 6.98 -18.69
CA ASP A 19 5.44 7.40 -17.67
C ASP A 19 5.97 8.64 -16.93
N ILE A 20 5.10 9.31 -16.18
CA ILE A 20 5.43 10.41 -15.28
C ILE A 20 5.41 9.87 -13.84
N ASP A 21 6.58 9.63 -13.26
CA ASP A 21 6.69 9.28 -11.84
C ASP A 21 6.93 10.53 -11.00
N ILE A 22 6.05 10.79 -10.02
CA ILE A 22 6.11 11.97 -9.15
C ILE A 22 6.40 11.52 -7.73
N THR A 23 7.57 11.84 -7.20
CA THR A 23 7.86 11.67 -5.76
C THR A 23 7.38 12.88 -4.96
N VAL A 24 6.67 12.67 -3.84
CA VAL A 24 6.23 13.75 -2.94
C VAL A 24 6.80 13.52 -1.56
N TYR A 25 7.62 14.47 -1.08
CA TYR A 25 8.27 14.37 0.23
C TYR A 25 7.40 14.96 1.35
N GLY A 26 7.21 14.19 2.43
CA GLY A 26 6.56 14.61 3.67
C GLY A 26 5.08 14.27 3.71
N LEU A 27 4.61 13.72 4.85
CA LEU A 27 3.23 13.30 5.05
C LEU A 27 2.24 14.41 4.73
N GLN A 28 2.46 15.60 5.28
CA GLN A 28 1.56 16.74 5.09
C GLN A 28 1.48 17.18 3.62
N ASN A 29 2.59 17.09 2.88
CA ASN A 29 2.59 17.41 1.45
C ASN A 29 1.88 16.31 0.65
N SER A 30 2.11 15.04 0.99
CA SER A 30 1.46 13.91 0.33
C SER A 30 -0.05 13.92 0.52
N LEU A 31 -0.54 14.24 1.73
CA LEU A 31 -1.98 14.39 2.00
C LEU A 31 -2.60 15.53 1.20
N LYS A 32 -1.94 16.70 1.13
CA LYS A 32 -2.40 17.81 0.29
C LYS A 32 -2.46 17.45 -1.19
N VAL A 33 -1.45 16.72 -1.69
CA VAL A 33 -1.47 16.25 -3.09
C VAL A 33 -2.60 15.27 -3.30
N LYS A 34 -2.83 14.32 -2.38
CA LYS A 34 -3.95 13.38 -2.45
C LYS A 34 -5.30 14.11 -2.55
N GLU A 35 -5.55 15.07 -1.66
CA GLU A 35 -6.76 15.90 -1.66
C GLU A 35 -6.92 16.66 -2.98
N ILE A 36 -5.86 17.30 -3.48
CA ILE A 36 -5.87 18.01 -4.76
C ILE A 36 -6.17 17.05 -5.93
N MET A 37 -5.61 15.84 -5.91
CA MET A 37 -5.83 14.85 -6.97
C MET A 37 -7.29 14.37 -7.03
N GLU A 38 -7.97 14.28 -5.88
CA GLU A 38 -9.39 13.96 -5.83
C GLU A 38 -10.25 15.02 -6.54
N THR A 39 -9.82 16.29 -6.51
CA THR A 39 -10.47 17.41 -7.23
C THR A 39 -10.05 17.48 -8.70
N ILE A 40 -8.75 17.52 -8.99
CA ILE A 40 -8.20 17.73 -10.34
C ILE A 40 -8.68 16.66 -11.32
N ILE A 41 -8.80 15.40 -10.87
CA ILE A 41 -9.21 14.30 -11.75
C ILE A 41 -10.67 14.40 -12.24
N ILE A 42 -11.46 15.27 -11.60
CA ILE A 42 -12.85 15.56 -11.95
C ILE A 42 -12.94 16.87 -12.73
N GLU A 43 -12.22 17.91 -12.29
CA GLU A 43 -12.37 19.28 -12.79
C GLU A 43 -11.49 19.59 -14.01
N GLU A 44 -10.32 18.95 -14.12
CA GLU A 44 -9.35 19.25 -15.17
C GLU A 44 -9.44 18.25 -16.32
N LYS A 45 -9.78 18.74 -17.51
CA LYS A 45 -9.96 17.92 -18.73
C LYS A 45 -8.72 17.09 -19.12
N ASP A 46 -7.54 17.55 -18.76
CA ASP A 46 -6.28 16.89 -19.09
C ASP A 46 -5.96 15.77 -18.09
N PHE A 47 -6.65 15.67 -16.95
CA PHE A 47 -6.44 14.61 -15.98
C PHE A 47 -7.59 13.62 -16.01
N ARG A 48 -7.29 12.32 -15.97
CA ARG A 48 -8.31 11.28 -15.85
C ARG A 48 -7.83 10.05 -15.13
N LYS A 49 -8.78 9.33 -14.52
CA LYS A 49 -8.58 7.94 -14.10
C LYS A 49 -8.38 7.02 -15.31
N LEU A 50 -7.91 5.81 -15.02
CA LEU A 50 -7.82 4.74 -16.01
C LEU A 50 -9.23 4.37 -16.50
N ASN A 51 -9.37 4.20 -17.81
CA ASN A 51 -10.61 3.69 -18.39
C ASN A 51 -10.73 2.18 -18.19
N GLN A 52 -11.89 1.61 -18.52
CA GLN A 52 -12.16 0.20 -18.32
C GLN A 52 -11.13 -0.72 -18.98
N LYS A 53 -10.74 -0.45 -20.23
CA LYS A 53 -9.76 -1.26 -20.96
C LYS A 53 -8.39 -1.23 -20.28
N GLU A 54 -7.93 -0.05 -19.86
CA GLU A 54 -6.68 0.13 -19.13
C GLU A 54 -6.73 -0.62 -17.78
N LEU A 55 -7.81 -0.46 -17.01
CA LEU A 55 -8.02 -1.20 -15.75
C LEU A 55 -7.93 -2.72 -15.96
N GLU A 56 -8.59 -3.25 -16.99
CA GLU A 56 -8.57 -4.68 -17.31
C GLU A 56 -7.18 -5.19 -17.71
N GLU A 57 -6.42 -4.41 -18.48
CA GLU A 57 -5.05 -4.74 -18.85
C GLU A 57 -4.13 -4.80 -17.63
N HIS A 58 -4.22 -3.81 -16.74
CA HIS A 58 -3.44 -3.78 -15.50
C HIS A 58 -3.89 -4.88 -14.51
N ALA A 59 -5.20 -5.12 -14.39
CA ALA A 59 -5.73 -6.17 -13.52
C ALA A 59 -5.22 -7.57 -13.93
N LYS A 60 -5.15 -7.87 -15.24
CA LYS A 60 -4.55 -9.14 -15.73
C LYS A 60 -3.11 -9.32 -15.28
N ASN A 61 -2.34 -8.26 -15.11
CA ASN A 61 -0.95 -8.35 -14.64
C ASN A 61 -0.89 -8.56 -13.13
N ILE A 62 -1.74 -7.88 -12.36
CA ILE A 62 -1.85 -8.06 -10.92
C ILE A 62 -2.23 -9.52 -10.59
N THR A 63 -3.23 -10.10 -11.26
CA THR A 63 -3.70 -11.46 -10.96
C THR A 63 -2.72 -12.57 -11.33
N LYS A 64 -1.69 -12.28 -12.14
CA LYS A 64 -0.62 -13.25 -12.44
C LYS A 64 0.36 -13.39 -11.28
N ILE A 65 0.50 -12.34 -10.47
CA ILE A 65 1.51 -12.23 -9.42
C ILE A 65 0.88 -12.38 -8.04
N HIS A 66 -0.32 -11.82 -7.84
CA HIS A 66 -0.98 -11.75 -6.54
C HIS A 66 -2.25 -12.60 -6.52
N GLU A 67 -2.55 -13.20 -5.36
CA GLU A 67 -3.77 -13.98 -5.10
C GLU A 67 -5.01 -13.08 -4.91
N LEU A 68 -5.27 -12.25 -5.92
CA LEU A 68 -6.47 -11.44 -6.08
C LEU A 68 -7.26 -12.00 -7.26
N SER A 69 -8.58 -12.01 -7.14
CA SER A 69 -9.47 -12.21 -8.28
C SER A 69 -9.37 -11.01 -9.23
N PHE A 70 -9.80 -11.22 -10.48
CA PHE A 70 -9.83 -10.15 -11.47
C PHE A 70 -10.68 -8.95 -11.00
N GLN A 71 -11.83 -9.22 -10.38
CA GLN A 71 -12.72 -8.17 -9.86
C GLN A 71 -12.08 -7.41 -8.68
N GLU A 72 -11.39 -8.11 -7.77
CA GLU A 72 -10.64 -7.46 -6.69
C GLU A 72 -9.50 -6.57 -7.24
N ALA A 73 -8.80 -7.02 -8.29
CA ALA A 73 -7.76 -6.23 -8.93
C ALA A 73 -8.32 -4.97 -9.63
N ILE A 74 -9.49 -5.06 -10.26
CA ILE A 74 -10.20 -3.88 -10.81
C ILE A 74 -10.57 -2.90 -9.70
N LYS A 75 -11.17 -3.38 -8.59
CA LYS A 75 -11.50 -2.54 -7.43
C LYS A 75 -10.25 -1.83 -6.90
N LEU A 76 -9.18 -2.58 -6.67
CA LEU A 76 -7.89 -2.05 -6.22
C LEU A 76 -7.40 -0.92 -7.11
N LEU A 77 -7.41 -1.12 -8.44
CA LEU A 77 -6.93 -0.10 -9.38
C LEU A 77 -7.86 1.13 -9.45
N SER A 78 -9.17 0.92 -9.38
CA SER A 78 -10.17 2.00 -9.48
C SER A 78 -10.19 2.95 -8.26
N GLU A 79 -9.88 2.40 -7.07
CA GLU A 79 -9.85 3.14 -5.81
C GLU A 79 -8.56 3.94 -5.62
N ARG A 80 -7.52 3.69 -6.43
CA ARG A 80 -6.25 4.41 -6.33
C ARG A 80 -6.38 5.88 -6.74
N TRP A 81 -5.87 6.75 -5.89
CA TRP A 81 -5.74 8.18 -6.15
C TRP A 81 -4.42 8.53 -6.84
N ASN A 82 -3.39 7.70 -6.66
CA ASN A 82 -2.02 8.00 -7.01
C ASN A 82 -1.59 7.48 -8.39
N ILE A 83 -2.54 7.08 -9.24
CA ILE A 83 -2.30 6.68 -10.63
C ILE A 83 -3.36 7.28 -11.54
N GLY A 84 -2.99 7.57 -12.79
CA GLY A 84 -3.92 8.07 -13.79
C GLY A 84 -3.23 8.43 -15.09
N LYS A 85 -3.88 9.29 -15.87
CA LYS A 85 -3.30 9.89 -17.07
C LYS A 85 -3.39 11.40 -17.04
N TYR A 86 -2.29 12.03 -17.46
CA TYR A 86 -2.24 13.42 -17.84
C TYR A 86 -2.15 13.46 -19.37
N LYS A 87 -3.20 13.96 -20.02
CA LYS A 87 -3.48 13.79 -21.45
C LYS A 87 -3.51 12.29 -21.77
N GLU A 88 -2.51 11.78 -22.47
CA GLU A 88 -2.38 10.35 -22.78
C GLU A 88 -1.15 9.69 -22.15
N THR A 89 -0.44 10.41 -21.28
CA THR A 89 0.73 9.90 -20.57
C THR A 89 0.33 9.41 -19.19
N PHE A 90 0.68 8.16 -18.86
CA PHE A 90 0.46 7.61 -17.53
C PHE A 90 1.27 8.38 -16.49
N PHE A 91 0.68 8.57 -15.30
CA PHE A 91 1.40 9.09 -14.15
C PHE A 91 1.19 8.22 -12.91
N SER A 92 2.17 8.29 -12.02
CA SER A 92 2.16 7.68 -10.70
C SER A 92 2.64 8.71 -9.67
N ILE A 93 2.11 8.65 -8.45
CA ILE A 93 2.52 9.51 -7.34
C ILE A 93 3.01 8.63 -6.19
N HIS A 94 4.19 8.97 -5.69
CA HIS A 94 4.96 8.20 -4.71
C HIS A 94 5.31 9.07 -3.49
N PRO A 95 4.48 9.02 -2.45
CA PRO A 95 4.77 9.60 -1.14
C PRO A 95 6.03 9.01 -0.52
N VAL A 96 6.90 9.87 0.01
CA VAL A 96 8.14 9.50 0.71
C VAL A 96 8.25 10.32 1.99
N LYS A 97 8.70 9.69 3.08
CA LYS A 97 8.91 10.36 4.37
C LYS A 97 10.05 11.36 4.29
N LEU A 98 9.91 12.47 5.02
CA LEU A 98 11.05 13.32 5.37
C LEU A 98 11.94 12.61 6.41
N GLU A 99 13.18 13.04 6.54
CA GLU A 99 14.14 12.44 7.47
C GLU A 99 13.63 12.52 8.92
N GLU A 100 13.05 13.66 9.31
CA GLU A 100 12.43 13.89 10.61
C GLU A 100 11.17 13.05 10.89
N GLU A 101 10.52 12.53 9.84
CA GLU A 101 9.35 11.64 9.96
C GLU A 101 9.77 10.18 10.18
N VAL A 102 11.05 9.85 9.96
CA VAL A 102 11.61 8.52 10.21
C VAL A 102 12.01 8.40 11.68
N LYS A 103 11.07 7.90 12.49
CA LYS A 103 11.28 7.71 13.94
C LYS A 103 12.07 6.46 14.30
N GLU A 104 12.21 5.50 13.39
CA GLU A 104 12.86 4.20 13.63
C GLU A 104 14.24 4.15 12.97
N LYS A 105 15.24 3.73 13.74
CA LYS A 105 16.59 3.47 13.27
C LYS A 105 16.77 1.99 12.99
N HIS A 106 17.78 1.69 12.18
CA HIS A 106 18.22 0.31 12.00
C HIS A 106 18.54 -0.34 13.35
N GLU A 107 18.19 -1.61 13.50
CA GLU A 107 18.29 -2.40 14.74
C GLU A 107 17.36 -2.04 15.91
N ASP A 108 16.49 -1.04 15.80
CA ASP A 108 15.49 -0.75 16.84
C ASP A 108 14.53 -1.92 17.06
N LYS A 109 14.27 -2.69 16.00
CA LYS A 109 13.38 -3.86 16.02
C LYS A 109 14.11 -5.12 15.55
N LYS A 110 13.82 -6.24 16.21
CA LYS A 110 14.19 -7.58 15.73
C LYS A 110 12.93 -8.34 15.32
N PHE A 111 13.01 -9.05 14.21
CA PHE A 111 11.88 -9.78 13.63
C PHE A 111 12.16 -11.28 13.62
N LYS A 112 11.23 -12.07 14.13
CA LYS A 112 11.29 -13.55 14.10
C LYS A 112 10.06 -14.10 13.37
N PRO A 113 10.22 -14.83 12.26
CA PRO A 113 9.09 -15.41 11.54
C PRO A 113 8.42 -16.51 12.38
N LYS A 114 7.09 -16.55 12.34
CA LYS A 114 6.24 -17.51 13.08
C LYS A 114 5.30 -18.32 12.18
N GLY A 115 5.46 -18.22 10.85
CA GLY A 115 4.63 -18.92 9.86
C GLY A 115 3.72 -17.96 9.10
N PHE A 116 2.77 -18.53 8.34
CA PHE A 116 1.75 -17.76 7.63
C PHE A 116 0.46 -17.70 8.45
N ILE A 117 -0.25 -16.57 8.34
CA ILE A 117 -1.50 -16.32 9.05
C ILE A 117 -2.48 -15.62 8.11
N THR A 118 -3.77 -15.92 8.29
CA THR A 118 -4.89 -15.17 7.72
C THR A 118 -5.70 -14.59 8.87
N ILE A 119 -5.88 -13.26 8.88
CA ILE A 119 -6.64 -12.55 9.91
C ILE A 119 -7.73 -11.66 9.29
N LYS A 120 -8.80 -11.44 10.04
CA LYS A 120 -9.73 -10.32 9.87
C LYS A 120 -9.46 -9.33 11.00
N CYS A 121 -9.39 -8.04 10.71
CA CYS A 121 -9.11 -7.01 11.71
C CYS A 121 -9.66 -5.65 11.29
N ARG A 122 -9.74 -4.72 12.23
CA ARG A 122 -10.13 -3.33 11.98
C ARG A 122 -8.89 -2.44 11.98
N VAL A 123 -8.82 -1.51 11.03
CA VAL A 123 -7.76 -0.50 10.97
C VAL A 123 -8.06 0.60 12.00
N VAL A 124 -7.11 0.88 12.89
CA VAL A 124 -7.23 1.97 13.89
C VAL A 124 -6.36 3.18 13.56
N ASP A 125 -5.37 3.02 12.68
CA ASP A 125 -4.56 4.13 12.17
C ASP A 125 -4.02 3.75 10.78
N SER A 126 -4.33 4.57 9.78
CA SER A 126 -3.84 4.46 8.40
C SER A 126 -2.91 5.61 8.00
N THR A 127 -2.40 6.40 8.95
CA THR A 127 -1.52 7.56 8.69
C THR A 127 -0.27 7.19 7.90
N GLU A 128 0.28 6.00 8.15
CA GLU A 128 1.45 5.47 7.42
C GLU A 128 1.07 4.58 6.23
N ALA A 129 -0.22 4.44 5.90
CA ALA A 129 -0.68 3.62 4.78
C ALA A 129 -0.33 4.23 3.42
N ILE A 130 -0.17 5.55 3.36
CA ILE A 130 0.15 6.33 2.16
C ILE A 130 1.58 6.12 1.65
N PHE A 131 2.49 5.70 2.54
CA PHE A 131 3.90 5.50 2.23
C PHE A 131 4.20 4.08 1.75
N TYR A 132 5.39 3.90 1.19
CA TYR A 132 5.97 2.58 0.92
C TYR A 132 7.25 2.38 1.76
N PRO A 133 7.40 1.26 2.51
CA PRO A 133 6.36 0.26 2.80
C PRO A 133 5.20 0.88 3.60
N CYS A 134 3.97 0.42 3.34
CA CYS A 134 2.80 0.94 4.04
C CYS A 134 2.59 0.21 5.36
N LYS A 135 2.01 0.91 6.33
CA LYS A 135 1.71 0.34 7.65
C LYS A 135 0.30 0.74 8.09
N TYR A 136 -0.42 -0.24 8.59
CA TYR A 136 -1.72 -0.09 9.25
C TYR A 136 -1.58 -0.52 10.70
N LEU A 137 -1.99 0.31 11.65
CA LEU A 137 -2.23 -0.17 13.01
C LEU A 137 -3.62 -0.79 13.05
N ILE A 138 -3.76 -1.90 13.76
CA ILE A 138 -4.97 -2.70 13.75
C ILE A 138 -5.40 -3.10 15.17
N ASP A 139 -6.70 -3.37 15.32
CA ASP A 139 -7.28 -4.01 16.48
C ASP A 139 -8.39 -5.01 16.08
N GLN A 140 -9.10 -5.54 17.08
CA GLN A 140 -10.20 -6.50 16.89
C GLN A 140 -9.81 -7.68 15.99
N VAL A 141 -8.63 -8.25 16.26
CA VAL A 141 -8.03 -9.26 15.39
C VAL A 141 -8.68 -10.63 15.60
N GLU A 142 -9.27 -11.16 14.55
CA GLU A 142 -9.78 -12.51 14.44
C GLU A 142 -8.86 -13.35 13.57
N ILE A 143 -8.31 -14.44 14.11
CA ILE A 143 -7.43 -15.36 13.38
C ILE A 143 -8.27 -16.42 12.66
N LEU A 144 -8.39 -16.27 11.34
CA LEU A 144 -9.11 -17.19 10.46
C LEU A 144 -8.30 -18.47 10.20
N GLU A 145 -6.99 -18.34 9.94
CA GLU A 145 -6.09 -19.46 9.68
C GLU A 145 -4.67 -19.17 10.20
N GLY A 146 -3.94 -20.22 10.58
CA GLY A 146 -2.54 -20.12 11.02
C GLY A 146 -2.33 -20.15 12.55
N PRO A 147 -1.14 -19.77 13.03
CA PRO A 147 -0.78 -19.83 14.44
C PRO A 147 -1.71 -18.98 15.33
N LYS A 148 -2.10 -19.53 16.49
CA LYS A 148 -2.84 -18.78 17.51
C LYS A 148 -1.85 -17.99 18.34
N VAL A 149 -1.89 -16.67 18.17
CA VAL A 149 -1.07 -15.71 18.91
C VAL A 149 -1.94 -14.54 19.35
N ASP A 150 -1.56 -13.93 20.46
CA ASP A 150 -2.18 -12.68 20.92
C ASP A 150 -1.35 -11.47 20.47
N ASN A 151 -1.92 -10.27 20.63
CA ASN A 151 -1.20 -9.00 20.47
C ASN A 151 -0.63 -8.75 19.06
N ILE A 152 -1.40 -9.06 18.02
CA ILE A 152 -1.09 -8.61 16.65
C ILE A 152 -1.48 -7.13 16.55
N LYS A 153 -0.49 -6.24 16.36
CA LYS A 153 -0.69 -4.78 16.44
C LYS A 153 -0.67 -4.06 15.10
N GLU A 154 0.01 -4.62 14.10
CA GLU A 154 0.24 -3.92 12.83
C GLU A 154 0.28 -4.86 11.64
N VAL A 155 -0.10 -4.32 10.49
CA VAL A 155 0.08 -4.93 9.17
C VAL A 155 1.04 -4.04 8.39
N VAL A 156 2.09 -4.62 7.82
CA VAL A 156 3.09 -3.89 7.03
C VAL A 156 3.20 -4.51 5.65
N SER A 157 3.05 -3.70 4.60
CA SER A 157 3.18 -4.17 3.22
C SER A 157 4.42 -3.63 2.54
N TYR A 158 5.22 -4.56 2.02
CA TYR A 158 6.27 -4.32 1.03
C TYR A 158 5.74 -4.57 -0.39
N GLU A 159 4.43 -4.69 -0.57
CA GLU A 159 3.78 -4.67 -1.88
C GLU A 159 3.08 -3.32 -2.05
N GLY A 160 3.57 -2.51 -2.99
CA GLY A 160 3.08 -1.17 -3.24
C GLY A 160 1.60 -1.12 -3.63
N ILE A 161 1.06 -2.21 -4.18
CA ILE A 161 -0.35 -2.32 -4.58
C ILE A 161 -1.33 -2.22 -3.41
N PHE A 162 -0.89 -2.54 -2.18
CA PHE A 162 -1.71 -2.49 -0.97
C PHE A 162 -1.48 -1.22 -0.12
N CYS A 163 -0.76 -0.23 -0.64
CA CYS A 163 -0.67 1.09 0.00
C CYS A 163 -1.99 1.84 -0.14
N ASP A 164 -2.42 2.47 0.96
CA ASP A 164 -3.59 3.36 1.05
C ASP A 164 -4.92 2.75 0.58
N ILE A 165 -5.10 1.43 0.75
CA ILE A 165 -6.31 0.71 0.31
C ILE A 165 -7.40 0.66 1.37
N ALA A 166 -7.11 1.04 2.61
CA ALA A 166 -8.05 1.02 3.73
C ALA A 166 -7.83 2.23 4.63
N ASN A 167 -8.93 2.80 5.11
CA ASN A 167 -8.94 3.93 6.02
C ASN A 167 -9.17 3.47 7.46
N GLU A 168 -8.96 4.40 8.39
CA GLU A 168 -9.35 4.23 9.79
C GLU A 168 -10.81 3.77 9.91
N ASN A 169 -11.05 2.84 10.84
CA ASN A 169 -12.33 2.18 11.12
C ASN A 169 -12.81 1.18 10.06
N GLU A 170 -12.10 0.98 8.96
CA GLU A 170 -12.45 -0.07 7.99
C GLU A 170 -11.94 -1.45 8.43
N GLU A 171 -12.68 -2.50 8.04
CA GLU A 171 -12.25 -3.88 8.24
C GLU A 171 -11.48 -4.39 7.01
N ILE A 172 -10.38 -5.12 7.28
CA ILE A 172 -9.55 -5.77 6.26
C ILE A 172 -9.36 -7.25 6.58
N ILE A 173 -9.25 -8.06 5.52
CA ILE A 173 -8.75 -9.44 5.59
C ILE A 173 -7.32 -9.46 5.05
N VAL A 174 -6.42 -10.05 5.82
CA VAL A 174 -4.99 -10.03 5.56
C VAL A 174 -4.45 -11.44 5.60
N LYS A 175 -3.76 -11.84 4.53
CA LYS A 175 -3.00 -13.09 4.47
C LYS A 175 -1.53 -12.76 4.27
N GLY A 176 -0.68 -13.16 5.22
CA GLY A 176 0.73 -12.77 5.20
C GLY A 176 1.60 -13.58 6.14
N LYS A 177 2.87 -13.20 6.23
CA LYS A 177 3.84 -13.83 7.13
C LYS A 177 3.68 -13.20 8.52
N LEU A 178 3.41 -14.03 9.52
CA LEU A 178 3.40 -13.63 10.92
C LEU A 178 4.83 -13.45 11.41
N GLU A 179 5.10 -12.31 12.03
CA GLU A 179 6.38 -12.00 12.65
C GLU A 179 6.18 -11.57 14.10
N GLU A 180 6.97 -12.15 15.00
CA GLU A 180 7.18 -11.61 16.35
C GLU A 180 8.20 -10.49 16.26
N VAL A 181 7.85 -9.34 16.82
CA VAL A 181 8.64 -8.12 16.82
C VAL A 181 9.09 -7.86 18.24
N TYR A 182 10.40 -7.75 18.45
CA TYR A 182 10.97 -7.19 19.66
C TYR A 182 11.40 -5.75 19.40
N ASP A 183 10.67 -4.77 19.96
CA ASP A 183 11.01 -3.34 19.89
C ASP A 183 11.89 -2.98 21.10
N LYS A 184 13.17 -2.74 20.84
CA LYS A 184 14.17 -2.42 21.88
C LYS A 184 13.87 -1.08 22.56
N ARG A 185 13.28 -0.12 21.86
CA ARG A 185 13.04 1.23 22.40
C ARG A 185 11.94 1.22 23.43
N LYS A 186 10.91 0.40 23.20
CA LYS A 186 9.77 0.22 24.10
C LYS A 186 9.96 -0.93 25.09
N ASN A 187 11.00 -1.73 24.88
CA ASN A 187 11.21 -3.02 25.57
C ASN A 187 9.94 -3.89 25.54
N GLU A 188 9.34 -4.00 24.36
CA GLU A 188 8.07 -4.68 24.15
C GLU A 188 8.19 -5.75 23.06
N THR A 189 7.48 -6.86 23.27
CA THR A 189 7.28 -7.89 22.25
C THR A 189 5.82 -7.90 21.78
N TYR A 190 5.61 -7.86 20.48
CA TYR A 190 4.27 -7.92 19.86
C TYR A 190 4.34 -8.69 18.54
N HIS A 191 3.20 -8.87 17.87
CA HIS A 191 3.14 -9.52 16.56
C HIS A 191 2.72 -8.56 15.45
N ARG A 192 3.20 -8.82 14.23
CA ARG A 192 2.74 -8.14 13.02
C ARG A 192 2.49 -9.12 11.89
N VAL A 193 1.71 -8.70 10.90
CA VAL A 193 1.57 -9.42 9.63
C VAL A 193 2.33 -8.67 8.54
N GLN A 194 3.32 -9.33 7.94
CA GLN A 194 4.10 -8.81 6.81
C GLN A 194 3.54 -9.30 5.48
N ILE A 195 3.36 -8.37 4.54
CA ILE A 195 3.05 -8.60 3.12
C ILE A 195 4.28 -8.25 2.27
N GLY A 196 4.48 -8.95 1.16
CA GLY A 196 5.66 -8.83 0.27
C GLY A 196 6.88 -9.68 0.65
N SER A 197 6.67 -10.84 1.30
CA SER A 197 7.77 -11.77 1.60
C SER A 197 8.02 -12.74 0.42
N PHE A 198 9.28 -13.08 0.16
CA PHE A 198 9.65 -14.03 -0.91
C PHE A 198 8.98 -15.40 -0.72
N GLU A 199 8.87 -15.86 0.52
CA GLU A 199 8.27 -17.14 0.89
C GLU A 199 6.77 -17.20 0.57
N ALA A 200 6.10 -16.04 0.50
CA ALA A 200 4.67 -15.97 0.19
C ALA A 200 4.38 -16.35 -1.26
N LYS A 201 5.35 -16.23 -2.18
CA LYS A 201 5.20 -16.56 -3.61
C LYS A 201 3.93 -15.95 -4.23
N GLY A 202 3.61 -14.70 -3.87
CA GLY A 202 2.42 -13.98 -4.35
C GLY A 202 1.09 -14.34 -3.69
N ARG A 203 1.09 -15.25 -2.69
CA ARG A 203 -0.12 -15.75 -2.01
C ARG A 203 -0.56 -14.90 -0.82
N ASN A 204 -0.03 -13.69 -0.72
CA ASN A 204 -0.34 -12.73 0.34
C ASN A 204 -1.19 -11.60 -0.22
N TYR A 205 -2.03 -11.04 0.64
CA TYR A 205 -2.94 -9.97 0.24
C TYR A 205 -3.40 -9.14 1.43
N ILE A 206 -3.87 -7.94 1.13
CA ILE A 206 -4.73 -7.12 1.99
C ILE A 206 -6.00 -6.85 1.18
N LYS A 207 -7.16 -7.19 1.73
CA LYS A 207 -8.47 -7.04 1.08
C LYS A 207 -9.42 -6.31 2.02
N PRO A 208 -9.88 -5.11 1.67
CA PRO A 208 -11.00 -4.47 2.37
C PRO A 208 -12.24 -5.34 2.35
N VAL A 209 -12.89 -5.52 3.50
CA VAL A 209 -14.13 -6.32 3.63
C VAL A 209 -15.26 -5.73 2.78
N ARG A 210 -15.26 -4.41 2.55
CA ARG A 210 -16.21 -3.74 1.64
C ARG A 210 -16.18 -4.31 0.22
N TRP A 211 -15.08 -4.94 -0.21
CA TRP A 211 -15.01 -5.58 -1.53
C TRP A 211 -15.81 -6.88 -1.61
N LEU A 212 -16.11 -7.52 -0.47
CA LEU A 212 -16.84 -8.78 -0.39
C LEU A 212 -18.36 -8.59 -0.28
N LYS A 213 -18.80 -7.37 0.04
CA LYS A 213 -20.21 -7.00 0.04
C LYS A 213 -20.58 -6.60 -1.40
N SER A 214 -21.18 -7.53 -2.12
CA SER A 214 -21.78 -7.30 -3.45
C SER A 214 -23.12 -8.02 -3.52
#